data_AF-A0A1Q5RTK9-F1
#
_entry.id   AF-A0A1Q5RTK9-F1
#
_cell.length_a   1.000
_cell.length_b   1.000
_cell.length_c   1.000
_cell.angle_alpha   90.00
_cell.angle_beta   90.00
_cell.angle_gamma   90.00
#
_symmetry.space_group_name_H-M   'P 1'
#
loop_
_entity.id
_entity.type
_entity.pdbx_description
1 polymer ?
#
loop_
_entity_poly.entity_id
_entity_poly.type
_entity_poly.pdbx_seq_one_letter_code
_entity_poly.pdbx_strand_id
1 'polypeptide(L)'
;MVLSVLVLGCADLLTTNKILELGFNEANPFMQMAQTWFGPWWLIPKLGATFIVMALLWQSKNVHNIALVAAFLLTPVINNVLLIAGAN
;
A
#
# COMPACT_ATOMS: atom_id res chain seq x y z
N MET A 1 -15.35 6.04 -0.88
CA MET A 1 -14.40 5.57 -1.90
C MET A 1 -13.06 6.29 -1.79
N VAL A 2 -12.97 7.58 -2.11
CA VAL A 2 -11.70 8.34 -2.04
C VAL A 2 -11.14 8.45 -0.60
N LEU A 3 -11.99 8.77 0.38
CA LEU A 3 -11.63 8.74 1.80
C LEU A 3 -11.16 7.35 2.27
N SER A 4 -11.83 6.29 1.80
CA SER A 4 -11.48 4.91 2.13
C SER A 4 -10.10 4.53 1.60
N VAL A 5 -9.75 4.97 0.39
CA VAL A 5 -8.42 4.77 -0.21
C VAL A 5 -7.34 5.57 0.50
N LEU A 6 -7.65 6.79 0.96
CA LEU A 6 -6.73 7.58 1.76
C LEU A 6 -6.44 6.90 3.11
N VAL A 7 -7.47 6.37 3.78
CA VAL A 7 -7.30 5.60 5.02
C VAL A 7 -6.49 4.33 4.77
N LEU A 8 -6.77 3.59 3.70
CA LEU A 8 -6.02 2.39 3.34
C LEU A 8 -4.56 2.70 2.99
N GLY A 9 -4.28 3.79 2.27
CA GLY A 9 -2.92 4.24 1.97
C GLY A 9 -2.16 4.68 3.21
N CYS A 10 -2.80 5.41 4.14
CA CYS A 10 -2.20 5.72 5.43
C CYS A 10 -1.91 4.46 6.26
N ALA A 11 -2.83 3.50 6.29
CA ALA A 11 -2.62 2.22 6.96
C ALA A 11 -1.48 1.42 6.33
N ASP A 12 -1.37 1.43 5.00
CA ASP A 12 -0.26 0.80 4.28
C ASP A 12 1.08 1.42 4.67
N LEU A 13 1.17 2.75 4.71
CA LEU A 13 2.39 3.46 5.11
C LEU A 13 2.80 3.16 6.56
N LEU A 14 1.84 3.17 7.49
CA LEU A 14 2.11 2.87 8.90
C LEU A 14 2.58 1.42 9.09
N THR A 15 1.92 0.47 8.42
CA THR A 15 2.30 -0.95 8.51
C THR A 15 3.63 -1.22 7.84
N THR A 16 3.93 -0.56 6.72
CA THR A 16 5.26 -0.63 6.05
C THR A 16 6.36 -0.07 6.96
N ASN A 17 6.12 1.06 7.62
CA ASN A 17 7.10 1.65 8.53
C ASN A 17 7.39 0.74 9.73
N LYS A 18 6.35 0.12 10.30
CA LYS A 18 6.50 -0.90 11.36
C LYS A 18 7.28 -2.12 10.92
N ILE A 19 7.05 -2.63 9.72
CA ILE A 19 7.77 -3.79 9.16
C ILE A 19 9.24 -3.48 8.93
N LEU A 20 9.52 -2.28 8.40
CA LEU A 20 10.88 -1.77 8.24
C LEU A 20 11.61 -1.63 9.59
N GLU A 21 10.94 -1.11 10.62
CA GLU A 21 11.49 -1.02 11.98
C GLU A 21 11.77 -2.40 12.59
N LEU A 22 10.94 -3.40 12.28
CA LEU A 22 11.12 -4.79 12.74
C LEU A 22 12.17 -5.56 11.91
N GLY A 23 12.77 -4.95 10.89
CA GLY A 23 13.75 -5.60 10.00
C GLY A 23 13.15 -6.60 9.02
N PHE A 24 11.82 -6.63 8.89
CA PHE A 24 11.12 -7.46 7.91
C PHE A 24 11.04 -6.74 6.56
N ASN A 25 10.95 -7.53 5.49
CA ASN A 25 10.73 -7.03 4.14
C ASN A 25 9.31 -7.39 3.69
N GLU A 26 8.75 -6.61 2.76
CA GLU A 26 7.48 -6.99 2.16
C GLU A 26 7.60 -8.35 1.44
N ALA A 27 6.66 -9.25 1.70
CA ALA A 27 6.66 -10.60 1.13
C ALA A 27 6.31 -10.65 -0.38
N ASN A 28 5.76 -9.57 -0.93
CA ASN A 28 5.44 -9.50 -2.35
C ASN A 28 6.72 -9.20 -3.15
N PRO A 29 7.18 -10.08 -4.05
CA PRO A 29 8.46 -9.94 -4.74
C PRO A 29 8.59 -8.63 -5.56
N PHE A 30 7.48 -8.11 -6.09
CA PHE A 30 7.48 -6.82 -6.77
C PHE A 30 7.69 -5.65 -5.81
N MET A 31 7.00 -5.68 -4.66
CA MET A 31 7.14 -4.65 -3.64
C MET A 31 8.50 -4.75 -2.94
N GLN A 32 9.02 -5.95 -2.74
CA GLN A 32 10.36 -6.19 -2.20
C GLN A 32 11.45 -5.65 -3.12
N MET A 33 11.34 -5.89 -4.43
CA MET A 33 12.27 -5.36 -5.43
C MET A 33 12.25 -3.83 -5.40
N ALA A 34 11.05 -3.24 -5.37
CA ALA A 34 10.89 -1.79 -5.31
C ALA A 34 11.38 -1.21 -3.97
N GLN A 35 11.11 -1.86 -2.84
CA GLN A 35 11.65 -1.52 -1.52
C GLN A 35 13.18 -1.61 -1.49
N THR A 36 13.78 -2.59 -2.17
CA THR A 36 15.25 -2.73 -2.26
C THR A 36 15.86 -1.63 -3.13
N TRP A 37 15.17 -1.20 -4.20
CA TRP A 37 15.61 -0.13 -5.08
C TRP A 37 15.45 1.27 -4.48
N PHE A 38 14.30 1.54 -3.84
CA PHE A 38 13.99 2.85 -3.26
C PHE A 38 14.46 2.97 -1.81
N GLY A 39 14.73 1.85 -1.13
CA GLY A 39 15.23 1.83 0.24
C GLY A 39 14.33 2.63 1.20
N PRO A 40 14.89 3.53 2.02
CA PRO A 40 14.12 4.38 2.94
C PRO A 40 13.11 5.29 2.24
N TRP A 41 13.34 5.60 0.95
CA TRP A 41 12.48 6.47 0.17
C TRP A 41 11.24 5.74 -0.38
N TRP A 42 11.10 4.42 -0.15
CA TRP A 42 9.99 3.60 -0.65
C TRP A 42 8.60 4.12 -0.26
N LEU A 43 8.49 4.80 0.88
CA LEU A 43 7.25 5.42 1.32
C LEU A 43 6.74 6.49 0.34
N ILE A 44 7.63 7.20 -0.36
CA ILE A 44 7.28 8.31 -1.27
C ILE A 44 6.59 7.82 -2.55
N PRO A 45 7.13 6.86 -3.34
CA PRO A 45 6.43 6.33 -4.50
C PRO A 45 5.14 5.58 -4.10
N LYS A 46 5.08 4.97 -2.91
CA LYS A 46 3.85 4.34 -2.38
C LYS A 46 2.74 5.38 -2.14
N LEU A 47 3.11 6.51 -1.57
CA LEU A 47 2.21 7.65 -1.33
C LEU A 47 1.79 8.31 -2.65
N GLY A 48 2.72 8.43 -3.61
CA GLY A 48 2.44 8.88 -4.97
C GLY A 48 1.44 7.98 -5.71
N ALA A 49 1.61 6.66 -5.63
CA ALA A 49 0.67 5.70 -6.21
C ALA A 49 -0.73 5.83 -5.58
N THR A 50 -0.81 6.05 -4.27
CA THR A 50 -2.09 6.31 -3.58
C THR A 50 -2.78 7.56 -4.12
N PHE A 51 -2.06 8.66 -4.34
CA PHE A 51 -2.63 9.89 -4.92
C PHE A 51 -3.06 9.72 -6.38
N ILE A 52 -2.28 9.01 -7.20
CA ILE A 52 -2.64 8.72 -8.59
C ILE A 52 -3.93 7.90 -8.63
N VAL A 53 -4.04 6.88 -7.77
CA VAL A 53 -5.26 6.08 -7.64
C VAL A 53 -6.42 6.95 -7.18
N MET A 54 -6.26 7.80 -6.17
CA MET A 54 -7.32 8.72 -5.72
C MET A 54 -7.80 9.64 -6.86
N ALA A 55 -6.88 10.16 -7.68
CA ALA A 55 -7.21 11.00 -8.83
C ALA A 55 -7.97 10.22 -9.92
N LEU A 56 -7.55 8.99 -10.22
CA LEU A 56 -8.24 8.11 -11.17
C LEU A 56 -9.63 7.70 -10.67
N LEU A 57 -9.77 7.43 -9.37
CA LEU A 57 -11.05 7.13 -8.71
C LEU A 57 -11.98 8.34 -8.69
N TRP A 58 -11.44 9.54 -8.52
CA TRP A 58 -12.21 10.78 -8.59
C TRP A 58 -12.78 11.02 -9.99
N GLN A 59 -12.05 10.64 -11.04
CA GLN A 59 -12.52 10.78 -12.42
C GLN A 59 -13.40 9.61 -12.88
N SER A 60 -13.28 8.42 -12.28
CA SER A 60 -14.01 7.23 -12.69
C SER A 60 -15.45 7.22 -12.16
N LYS A 61 -16.42 7.03 -13.06
CA LYS A 61 -17.83 6.74 -12.71
C LYS A 61 -18.15 5.24 -12.67
N ASN A 62 -17.18 4.38 -13.00
CA ASN A 62 -17.39 2.94 -13.11
C ASN A 62 -16.93 2.21 -11.83
N VAL A 63 -17.89 1.72 -11.06
CA VAL A 63 -17.70 1.05 -9.75
C VAL A 63 -16.82 -0.21 -9.84
N HIS A 64 -16.84 -0.94 -10.96
CA HIS A 64 -16.03 -2.16 -11.11
C HIS A 64 -14.53 -1.86 -11.16
N ASN A 65 -14.13 -0.84 -11.93
CA ASN A 65 -12.73 -0.43 -12.02
C ASN A 65 -12.25 0.11 -10.66
N ILE A 66 -13.14 0.78 -9.94
CA ILE A 66 -12.86 1.28 -8.59
C ILE A 66 -12.61 0.13 -7.60
N ALA A 67 -13.42 -0.92 -7.65
CA ALA A 67 -13.29 -2.09 -6.78
C ALA A 67 -11.98 -2.87 -7.05
N LEU A 68 -11.61 -3.05 -8.33
CA LEU A 68 -10.35 -3.71 -8.70
C LEU A 68 -9.13 -2.95 -8.17
N VAL A 69 -9.14 -1.62 -8.30
CA VAL A 69 -8.05 -0.77 -7.81
C VAL A 69 -7.98 -0.78 -6.28
N ALA A 70 -9.12 -0.75 -5.59
CA ALA A 70 -9.17 -0.86 -4.14
C ALA A 70 -8.65 -2.24 -3.65
N ALA A 71 -8.99 -3.33 -4.34
CA ALA A 71 -8.50 -4.67 -4.03
C ALA A 71 -6.97 -4.77 -4.23
N PHE A 72 -6.44 -4.13 -5.28
CA PHE A 72 -5.00 -4.08 -5.52
C PHE A 72 -4.25 -3.34 -4.40
N LEU A 73 -4.81 -2.23 -3.90
CA LEU A 73 -4.25 -1.48 -2.76
C LEU A 73 -4.41 -2.21 -1.41
N LEU A 74 -5.45 -3.03 -1.24
CA LEU A 74 -5.66 -3.82 -0.03
C LEU A 74 -4.66 -4.97 0.13
N THR A 75 -4.16 -5.50 -0.98
CA THR A 75 -3.26 -6.65 -0.99
C THR A 75 -1.97 -6.42 -0.17
N PRO A 76 -1.21 -5.31 -0.36
CA PRO A 76 -0.05 -5.02 0.46
C PRO A 76 -0.39 -4.68 1.91
N VAL A 77 -1.51 -3.98 2.16
CA VAL A 77 -1.96 -3.67 3.53
C VAL A 77 -2.20 -4.95 4.32
N ILE A 78 -2.95 -5.90 3.75
CA ILE A 78 -3.26 -7.19 4.41
C ILE A 78 -1.96 -7.97 4.64
N ASN A 79 -1.09 -8.03 3.64
CA ASN A 79 0.21 -8.71 3.76
C ASN A 79 1.05 -8.12 4.91
N ASN A 80 1.09 -6.80 5.00
CA ASN A 80 1.84 -6.10 6.03
C ASN A 80 1.23 -6.31 7.43
N VAL A 81 -0.10 -6.26 7.56
CA VAL A 81 -0.78 -6.58 8.82
C VAL A 81 -0.53 -8.02 9.26
N LEU A 82 -0.55 -8.99 8.35
CA LEU A 82 -0.27 -10.40 8.66
C LEU A 82 1.16 -10.62 9.14
N LEU A 83 2.14 -9.95 8.52
CA LEU A 83 3.54 -10.01 8.95
C LEU A 83 3.72 -9.44 10.36
N ILE A 84 3.08 -8.32 10.67
CA ILE A 84 3.11 -7.72 12.02
C ILE A 84 2.42 -8.66 13.03
N ALA A 85 1.28 -9.24 12.67
CA ALA A 85 0.53 -10.14 13.54
C ALA A 85 1.27 -11.47 13.80
N GLY A 86 2.09 -11.94 12.87
CA GLY A 86 2.93 -13.14 13.04
C GLY A 86 4.27 -12.88 13.72
N ALA A 87 4.68 -11.63 13.89
CA ALA A 87 5.92 -11.24 14.56
C ALA A 87 5.71 -10.89 16.06
N ASN A 88 4.46 -10.74 16.50
CA ASN A 88 4.04 -10.58 17.90
C ASN A 88 3.64 -11.92 18.51
#